data_AF-A0A2E1HZK9-F1
#
_entry.id   AF-A0A2E1HZK9-F1
#
_cell.length_a   1.000
_cell.length_b   1.000
_cell.length_c   1.000
_cell.angle_alpha   90.00
_cell.angle_beta   90.00
_cell.angle_gamma   90.00
#
_symmetry.space_group_name_H-M   'P 1'
#
loop_
_entity.id
_entity.type
_entity.pdbx_description
1 polymer ?
#
loop_
_entity_poly.entity_id
_entity_poly.type
_entity_poly.pdbx_seq_one_letter_code
_entity_poly.pdbx_strand_id
1 'polypeptide(L)'
;MAGDMENDGDHDDSPEWTGDLLDSNEFILTLRLRAPNLVISEVSVSETSNEVDKTIPVRVVLQNTGNVHATNIEVVLCEFSDADDDVIQDIRKNGCPEDSIVMRQTVGALLAPDASEDAQEIELYLLYPVSAGSHDVVVVVDPSNTIVEVSESDNIRIVGDELSSDSPFLDVAGEIISDWALPFGVLVLTFSLFGVLYLVGRGRRADVKDRIAEQSSLISVLEDES
;
A
#
# COMPACT_ATOMS: atom_id res chain seq x y z
N MET A 1 -6.15 -29.05 49.84
CA MET A 1 -5.26 -28.85 48.68
C MET A 1 -6.21 -28.57 47.54
N ALA A 2 -6.13 -27.39 46.92
CA ALA A 2 -7.06 -27.03 45.85
C ALA A 2 -6.77 -27.87 44.59
N GLY A 3 -7.83 -28.30 43.89
CA GLY A 3 -7.72 -29.10 42.67
C GLY A 3 -7.02 -28.32 41.54
N ASP A 4 -6.23 -29.05 40.75
CA ASP A 4 -5.52 -28.56 39.56
C ASP A 4 -6.10 -29.24 38.32
N MET A 5 -6.00 -28.56 37.19
CA MET A 5 -6.55 -28.87 35.86
C MET A 5 -6.08 -30.21 35.28
N GLU A 6 -5.04 -30.83 35.83
CA GLU A 6 -4.59 -32.18 35.46
C GLU A 6 -5.45 -33.31 36.08
N ASN A 7 -6.42 -32.98 36.94
CA ASN A 7 -7.20 -33.94 37.74
C ASN A 7 -8.72 -33.65 37.70
N ASP A 8 -9.27 -33.40 36.50
CA ASP A 8 -10.69 -33.11 36.19
C ASP A 8 -11.30 -31.84 36.83
N GLY A 9 -10.58 -31.14 37.71
CA GLY A 9 -10.72 -29.70 37.91
C GLY A 9 -12.12 -29.14 38.15
N ASP A 10 -12.86 -29.64 39.14
CA ASP A 10 -14.14 -29.03 39.56
C ASP A 10 -14.49 -29.20 41.06
N HIS A 11 -13.57 -29.69 41.89
CA HIS A 11 -13.86 -29.87 43.31
C HIS A 11 -13.80 -28.53 44.10
N ASP A 12 -14.94 -27.84 44.15
CA ASP A 12 -15.16 -26.64 44.96
C ASP A 12 -15.32 -27.03 46.45
N ASP A 13 -14.18 -27.31 47.10
CA ASP A 13 -14.08 -27.78 48.49
C ASP A 13 -14.40 -26.71 49.56
N SER A 14 -15.41 -25.86 49.34
CA SER A 14 -15.91 -24.99 50.40
C SER A 14 -17.00 -25.72 51.22
N PRO A 15 -17.06 -25.55 52.55
CA PRO A 15 -17.93 -26.36 53.42
C PRO A 15 -19.43 -26.26 53.12
N GLU A 16 -19.84 -25.25 52.33
CA GLU A 16 -21.23 -25.03 51.91
C GLU A 16 -21.70 -26.00 50.82
N TRP A 17 -20.81 -26.79 50.23
CA TRP A 17 -21.06 -27.64 49.04
C TRP A 17 -20.94 -29.14 49.31
N THR A 18 -20.99 -29.55 50.58
CA THR A 18 -20.86 -30.96 50.97
C THR A 18 -22.22 -31.68 50.97
N GLY A 19 -22.57 -32.34 49.86
CA GLY A 19 -23.70 -33.26 49.78
C GLY A 19 -23.86 -33.95 48.42
N ASP A 20 -24.18 -35.24 48.43
CA ASP A 20 -24.27 -36.17 47.28
C ASP A 20 -25.28 -35.76 46.16
N LEU A 21 -25.90 -34.59 46.24
CA LEU A 21 -27.00 -34.14 45.37
C LEU A 21 -26.81 -32.73 44.79
N LEU A 22 -25.66 -32.08 44.99
CA LEU A 22 -25.48 -30.66 44.65
C LEU A 22 -24.49 -30.37 43.50
N ASP A 23 -23.91 -31.41 42.91
CA ASP A 23 -23.09 -31.34 41.70
C ASP A 23 -23.92 -31.69 40.44
N SER A 24 -25.08 -31.06 40.28
CA SER A 24 -26.04 -31.38 39.21
C SER A 24 -26.31 -30.22 38.26
N ASN A 25 -25.47 -29.18 38.28
CA ASN A 25 -25.64 -27.98 37.46
C ASN A 25 -24.57 -27.84 36.35
N GLU A 26 -23.79 -28.87 36.07
CA GLU A 26 -22.92 -28.88 34.89
C GLU A 26 -23.78 -28.94 33.61
N PHE A 27 -23.75 -27.84 32.85
CA PHE A 27 -24.43 -27.74 31.57
C PHE A 27 -23.41 -27.96 30.46
N ILE A 28 -23.50 -29.11 29.79
CA ILE A 28 -22.67 -29.42 28.63
C ILE A 28 -23.04 -28.46 27.48
N LEU A 29 -22.20 -27.45 27.28
CA LEU A 29 -22.28 -26.52 26.15
C LEU A 29 -21.60 -27.15 24.94
N THR A 30 -22.37 -27.52 23.92
CA THR A 30 -21.81 -27.90 22.62
C THR A 30 -21.70 -26.67 21.72
N LEU A 31 -20.51 -26.06 21.66
CA LEU A 31 -20.22 -24.96 20.75
C LEU A 31 -19.82 -25.50 19.38
N ARG A 32 -20.56 -25.15 18.33
CA ARG A 32 -20.18 -25.42 16.94
C ARG A 32 -19.76 -24.11 16.28
N LEU A 33 -18.44 -23.89 16.22
CA LEU A 33 -17.88 -22.73 15.56
C LEU A 33 -18.07 -22.86 14.04
N ARG A 34 -18.49 -21.74 13.44
CA ARG A 34 -18.80 -21.62 12.02
C ARG A 34 -18.06 -20.40 11.50
N ALA A 35 -17.06 -20.61 10.67
CA ALA A 35 -16.26 -19.56 10.07
C ALA A 35 -15.69 -20.01 8.70
N PRO A 36 -15.55 -19.10 7.73
CA PRO A 36 -14.73 -19.33 6.54
C PRO A 36 -13.23 -19.38 6.90
N ASN A 37 -12.41 -19.82 5.95
CA ASN A 37 -10.95 -19.71 6.02
C ASN A 37 -10.39 -19.58 4.60
N LEU A 38 -10.04 -18.37 4.21
CA LEU A 38 -9.55 -18.00 2.89
C LEU A 38 -8.04 -18.25 2.84
N VAL A 39 -7.63 -19.10 1.90
CA VAL A 39 -6.23 -19.51 1.78
C VAL A 39 -5.73 -19.25 0.38
N ILE A 40 -4.60 -18.57 0.27
CA ILE A 40 -3.89 -18.43 -1.00
C ILE A 40 -3.06 -19.70 -1.21
N SER A 41 -3.55 -20.61 -2.07
CA SER A 41 -2.86 -21.87 -2.35
C SER A 41 -1.62 -21.64 -3.22
N GLU A 42 -1.73 -20.77 -4.22
CA GLU A 42 -0.66 -20.50 -5.18
C GLU A 42 -0.68 -19.04 -5.65
N VAL A 43 0.51 -18.46 -5.84
CA VAL A 43 0.73 -17.22 -6.57
C VAL A 43 1.82 -17.46 -7.60
N SER A 44 1.57 -17.07 -8.84
CA SER A 44 2.50 -17.27 -9.95
C SER A 44 2.41 -16.13 -10.96
N VAL A 45 3.54 -15.82 -11.59
CA VAL A 45 3.65 -14.87 -12.69
C VAL A 45 4.26 -15.58 -13.89
N SER A 46 3.84 -15.16 -15.09
CA SER A 46 4.40 -15.71 -16.34
C SER A 46 5.69 -15.01 -16.77
N GLU A 47 5.83 -13.74 -16.39
CA GLU A 47 6.96 -12.87 -16.68
C GLU A 47 7.19 -11.98 -15.45
N THR A 48 8.45 -11.67 -15.15
CA THR A 48 8.83 -10.84 -13.99
C THR A 48 9.20 -9.41 -14.37
N SER A 49 9.28 -9.10 -15.67
CA SER A 49 9.54 -7.75 -16.15
C SER A 49 8.61 -7.33 -17.29
N ASN A 50 8.35 -6.02 -17.39
CA ASN A 50 7.65 -5.42 -18.53
C ASN A 50 8.04 -3.93 -18.69
N GLU A 51 7.59 -3.27 -19.75
CA GLU A 51 7.75 -1.82 -19.88
C GLU A 51 6.96 -1.09 -18.77
N VAL A 52 7.46 0.07 -18.32
CA VAL A 52 6.72 0.96 -17.41
C VAL A 52 5.35 1.31 -18.02
N ASP A 53 4.34 1.44 -17.18
CA ASP A 53 2.92 1.65 -17.56
C ASP A 53 2.27 0.45 -18.30
N LYS A 54 2.96 -0.68 -18.44
CA LYS A 54 2.33 -1.96 -18.82
C LYS A 54 1.92 -2.73 -17.58
N THR A 55 1.29 -3.88 -17.82
CA THR A 55 0.83 -4.74 -16.74
C THR A 55 1.45 -6.13 -16.82
N ILE A 56 1.80 -6.69 -15.66
CA ILE A 56 2.16 -8.09 -15.49
C ILE A 56 0.96 -8.82 -14.87
N PRO A 57 0.44 -9.89 -15.51
CA PRO A 57 -0.65 -10.66 -14.94
C PRO A 57 -0.13 -11.57 -13.81
N VAL A 58 -0.59 -11.32 -12.59
CA VAL A 58 -0.35 -12.15 -11.41
C VAL A 58 -1.51 -13.14 -11.27
N ARG A 59 -1.22 -14.43 -11.42
CA ARG A 59 -2.18 -15.51 -11.19
C ARG A 59 -2.21 -15.84 -9.70
N VAL A 60 -3.39 -15.74 -9.11
CA VAL A 60 -3.67 -16.07 -7.70
C VAL A 60 -4.70 -17.19 -7.65
N VAL A 61 -4.36 -18.26 -6.94
CA VAL A 61 -5.29 -19.37 -6.65
C VAL A 61 -5.76 -19.22 -5.21
N LEU A 62 -7.07 -19.05 -5.05
CA LEU A 62 -7.73 -18.79 -3.77
C LEU A 62 -8.73 -19.91 -3.48
N GLN A 63 -8.78 -20.36 -2.23
CA GLN A 63 -9.72 -21.38 -1.78
C GLN A 63 -10.28 -21.03 -0.40
N ASN A 64 -11.47 -21.57 -0.08
CA ASN A 64 -12.05 -21.50 1.26
C ASN A 64 -12.00 -22.88 1.90
N THR A 65 -11.17 -23.05 2.93
CA THR A 65 -11.04 -24.31 3.69
C THR A 65 -11.90 -24.33 4.95
N GLY A 66 -12.62 -23.24 5.25
CA GLY A 66 -13.54 -23.12 6.37
C GLY A 66 -14.89 -23.79 6.11
N ASN A 67 -15.74 -23.85 7.13
CA ASN A 67 -17.03 -24.56 7.08
C ASN A 67 -18.24 -23.63 6.81
N VAL A 68 -17.98 -22.39 6.38
CA VAL A 68 -18.98 -21.36 6.03
C VAL A 68 -18.56 -20.69 4.73
N HIS A 69 -19.52 -20.36 3.86
CA HIS A 69 -19.25 -19.61 2.63
C HIS A 69 -18.82 -18.17 2.96
N ALA A 70 -17.87 -17.63 2.20
CA ALA A 70 -17.46 -16.24 2.26
C ALA A 70 -18.02 -15.45 1.08
N THR A 71 -18.30 -14.16 1.27
CA THR A 71 -18.86 -13.27 0.24
C THR A 71 -18.19 -11.92 0.29
N ASN A 72 -18.14 -11.21 -0.84
CA ASN A 72 -17.52 -9.89 -0.96
C ASN A 72 -16.06 -9.90 -0.48
N ILE A 73 -15.30 -10.87 -0.96
CA ILE A 73 -13.90 -11.06 -0.60
C ILE A 73 -13.07 -10.08 -1.42
N GLU A 74 -12.31 -9.24 -0.76
CA GLU A 74 -11.39 -8.33 -1.43
C GLU A 74 -10.03 -8.99 -1.61
N VAL A 75 -9.41 -8.80 -2.77
CA VAL A 75 -8.06 -9.26 -3.07
C VAL A 75 -7.28 -8.06 -3.61
N VAL A 76 -6.15 -7.75 -3.00
CA VAL A 76 -5.29 -6.62 -3.36
C VAL A 76 -3.87 -7.07 -3.69
N LEU A 77 -3.24 -6.32 -4.59
CA LEU A 77 -1.80 -6.33 -4.78
C LEU A 77 -1.21 -5.10 -4.11
N CYS A 78 -0.17 -5.31 -3.31
CA CYS A 78 0.54 -4.26 -2.60
C CYS A 78 2.01 -4.29 -3.04
N GLU A 79 2.54 -3.13 -3.40
CA GLU A 79 3.90 -2.95 -3.88
C GLU A 79 4.80 -2.42 -2.75
N PHE A 80 5.96 -3.04 -2.56
CA PHE A 80 6.97 -2.60 -1.60
C PHE A 80 8.35 -2.60 -2.26
N SER A 81 9.22 -1.70 -1.81
CA SER A 81 10.62 -1.70 -2.25
C SER A 81 11.42 -2.89 -1.72
N ASP A 82 10.99 -3.45 -0.59
CA ASP A 82 11.57 -4.62 0.06
C ASP A 82 10.49 -5.21 1.01
N ALA A 83 10.13 -6.48 0.84
CA ALA A 83 9.10 -7.17 1.62
C ALA A 83 9.70 -8.11 2.69
N ASP A 84 10.47 -7.53 3.60
CA ASP A 84 11.04 -8.20 4.77
C ASP A 84 9.97 -8.74 5.76
N ASP A 85 10.40 -9.63 6.68
CA ASP A 85 9.54 -10.23 7.71
C ASP A 85 8.76 -9.22 8.56
N ASP A 86 9.35 -8.04 8.82
CA ASP A 86 8.69 -6.95 9.58
C ASP A 86 7.53 -6.34 8.78
N VAL A 87 7.70 -6.14 7.47
CA VAL A 87 6.65 -5.65 6.56
C VAL A 87 5.50 -6.65 6.52
N ILE A 88 5.80 -7.95 6.42
CA ILE A 88 4.77 -9.00 6.42
C ILE A 88 4.00 -9.05 7.74
N GLN A 89 4.66 -8.84 8.88
CA GLN A 89 3.99 -8.75 10.18
C GLN A 89 3.09 -7.52 10.29
N ASP A 90 3.54 -6.38 9.76
CA ASP A 90 2.74 -5.16 9.75
C ASP A 90 1.51 -5.29 8.86
N ILE A 91 1.65 -5.91 7.68
CA ILE A 91 0.53 -6.24 6.79
C ILE A 91 -0.48 -7.14 7.49
N ARG A 92 -0.03 -8.19 8.20
CA ARG A 92 -0.91 -9.07 8.97
C ARG A 92 -1.73 -8.34 10.02
N LYS A 93 -1.19 -7.27 10.59
CA LYS A 93 -1.82 -6.56 11.70
C LYS A 93 -2.70 -5.39 11.24
N ASN A 94 -2.24 -4.65 10.23
CA ASN A 94 -2.83 -3.38 9.84
C ASN A 94 -3.38 -3.39 8.40
N GLY A 95 -3.20 -4.48 7.65
CA GLY A 95 -3.45 -4.52 6.22
C GLY A 95 -2.36 -3.81 5.42
N CYS A 96 -2.54 -3.72 4.11
CA CYS A 96 -1.64 -2.95 3.27
C CYS A 96 -1.87 -1.44 3.45
N PRO A 97 -0.80 -0.62 3.49
CA PRO A 97 -0.91 0.82 3.36
C PRO A 97 -1.65 1.23 2.08
N GLU A 98 -2.58 2.18 2.15
CA GLU A 98 -3.41 2.59 1.00
C GLU A 98 -2.60 3.10 -0.19
N ASP A 99 -1.44 3.69 0.05
CA ASP A 99 -0.49 4.16 -0.96
C ASP A 99 0.32 3.05 -1.62
N SER A 100 0.42 1.87 -0.99
CA SER A 100 1.07 0.68 -1.57
C SER A 100 0.14 -0.15 -2.46
N ILE A 101 -1.18 0.08 -2.39
CA ILE A 101 -2.16 -0.73 -3.12
C ILE A 101 -2.17 -0.32 -4.59
N VAL A 102 -1.71 -1.21 -5.45
CA VAL A 102 -1.60 -0.99 -6.91
C VAL A 102 -2.76 -1.59 -7.71
N MET A 103 -3.41 -2.62 -7.16
CA MET A 103 -4.57 -3.26 -7.79
C MET A 103 -5.52 -3.80 -6.72
N ARG A 104 -6.83 -3.66 -6.96
CA ARG A 104 -7.90 -4.18 -6.09
C ARG A 104 -8.93 -4.91 -6.93
N GLN A 105 -9.34 -6.09 -6.48
CA GLN A 105 -10.39 -6.88 -7.10
C GLN A 105 -11.30 -7.47 -6.03
N THR A 106 -12.59 -7.58 -6.33
CA THR A 106 -13.57 -8.19 -5.43
C THR A 106 -14.08 -9.50 -6.02
N VAL A 107 -14.03 -10.57 -5.23
CA VAL A 107 -14.65 -11.85 -5.50
C VAL A 107 -16.02 -11.90 -4.83
N GLY A 108 -17.06 -12.19 -5.61
CA GLY A 108 -18.44 -12.14 -5.12
C GLY A 108 -18.70 -13.15 -4.00
N ALA A 109 -18.27 -14.41 -4.18
CA ALA A 109 -18.41 -15.45 -3.17
C ALA A 109 -17.41 -16.58 -3.39
N LEU A 110 -17.04 -17.24 -2.29
CA LEU A 110 -16.24 -18.47 -2.29
C LEU A 110 -16.91 -19.50 -1.38
N LEU A 111 -17.28 -20.63 -1.95
CA LEU A 111 -18.09 -21.63 -1.26
C LEU A 111 -17.23 -22.43 -0.28
N ALA A 112 -17.80 -22.79 0.87
CA ALA A 112 -17.20 -23.78 1.75
C ALA A 112 -17.13 -25.15 1.06
N PRO A 113 -16.19 -26.02 1.44
CA PRO A 113 -16.14 -27.39 0.96
C PRO A 113 -17.41 -28.13 1.36
N ASP A 114 -18.02 -28.82 0.41
CA ASP A 114 -19.11 -29.75 0.72
C ASP A 114 -18.53 -31.04 1.34
N ALA A 115 -19.34 -31.72 2.16
CA ALA A 115 -18.88 -32.86 2.99
C ALA A 115 -18.30 -34.08 2.22
N SER A 116 -18.27 -34.03 0.89
CA SER A 116 -17.76 -35.06 0.00
C SER A 116 -16.79 -34.55 -1.07
N GLU A 117 -16.46 -33.25 -1.07
CA GLU A 117 -15.65 -32.62 -2.11
C GLU A 117 -14.47 -31.86 -1.50
N ASP A 118 -13.38 -31.78 -2.28
CA ASP A 118 -12.24 -30.94 -1.93
C ASP A 118 -12.65 -29.46 -1.96
N ALA A 119 -11.89 -28.60 -1.27
CA ALA A 119 -12.13 -27.16 -1.27
C ALA A 119 -12.13 -26.62 -2.70
N GLN A 120 -13.14 -25.82 -3.05
CA GLN A 120 -13.24 -25.24 -4.38
C GLN A 120 -12.16 -24.16 -4.54
N GLU A 121 -11.22 -24.40 -5.47
CA GLU A 121 -10.24 -23.42 -5.89
C GLU A 121 -10.83 -22.52 -6.98
N ILE A 122 -10.53 -21.22 -6.88
CA ILE A 122 -10.78 -20.25 -7.94
C ILE A 122 -9.47 -19.65 -8.39
N GLU A 123 -9.36 -19.40 -9.69
CA GLU A 123 -8.21 -18.71 -10.28
C GLU A 123 -8.57 -17.26 -10.62
N LEU A 124 -7.73 -16.34 -10.19
CA LEU A 124 -7.86 -14.91 -10.40
C LEU A 124 -6.60 -14.39 -11.09
N TYR A 125 -6.76 -13.39 -11.95
CA TYR A 125 -5.66 -12.70 -12.60
C TYR A 125 -5.71 -11.22 -12.23
N LEU A 126 -4.80 -10.80 -11.37
CA LEU A 126 -4.65 -9.40 -10.98
C LEU A 126 -3.58 -8.77 -11.89
N LEU A 127 -3.87 -7.59 -12.42
CA LEU A 127 -2.96 -6.89 -13.34
C LEU A 127 -2.10 -5.94 -12.53
N TYR A 128 -0.83 -6.30 -12.30
CA TYR A 128 0.15 -5.45 -11.65
C TYR A 128 0.63 -4.36 -12.62
N PRO A 129 0.37 -3.06 -12.38
CA PRO A 129 0.94 -1.99 -13.19
C PRO A 129 2.44 -1.84 -12.87
N VAL A 130 3.28 -1.92 -13.89
CA VAL A 130 4.73 -1.91 -13.70
C VAL A 130 5.22 -0.49 -13.40
N SER A 131 5.75 -0.33 -12.20
CA SER A 131 6.46 0.85 -11.73
C SER A 131 7.92 0.81 -12.16
N ALA A 132 8.55 1.99 -12.29
CA ALA A 132 9.99 2.07 -12.54
C ALA A 132 10.77 1.48 -11.35
N GLY A 133 11.76 0.64 -11.63
CA GLY A 133 12.57 -0.02 -10.61
C GLY A 133 12.26 -1.51 -10.48
N SER A 134 12.49 -2.04 -9.29
CA SER A 134 12.30 -3.44 -8.90
C SER A 134 11.59 -3.44 -7.55
N HIS A 135 10.49 -4.19 -7.44
CA HIS A 135 9.62 -4.15 -6.28
C HIS A 135 9.11 -5.54 -5.91
N ASP A 136 8.98 -5.78 -4.61
CA ASP A 136 8.30 -6.95 -4.08
C ASP A 136 6.79 -6.72 -4.08
N VAL A 137 6.06 -7.68 -4.65
CA VAL A 137 4.60 -7.61 -4.70
C VAL A 137 3.99 -8.65 -3.76
N VAL A 138 3.10 -8.19 -2.90
CA VAL A 138 2.39 -9.02 -1.93
C VAL A 138 0.92 -9.09 -2.30
N VAL A 139 0.40 -10.31 -2.36
CA VAL A 139 -1.03 -10.60 -2.49
C VAL A 139 -1.63 -10.68 -1.11
N VAL A 140 -2.66 -9.88 -0.85
CA VAL A 140 -3.41 -9.89 0.41
C VAL A 140 -4.89 -10.07 0.12
N VAL A 141 -5.51 -11.00 0.83
CA VAL A 141 -6.95 -11.27 0.76
C VAL A 141 -7.59 -10.73 2.03
N ASP A 142 -8.74 -10.08 1.88
CA ASP A 142 -9.44 -9.29 2.89
C ASP A 142 -8.52 -8.38 3.73
N PRO A 143 -7.83 -7.40 3.09
CA PRO A 143 -6.91 -6.51 3.80
C PRO A 143 -7.59 -5.68 4.91
N SER A 144 -8.90 -5.49 4.82
CA SER A 144 -9.71 -4.80 5.82
C SER A 144 -10.11 -5.65 7.02
N ASN A 145 -9.79 -6.95 7.00
CA ASN A 145 -10.17 -7.94 8.02
C ASN A 145 -11.65 -7.79 8.43
N THR A 146 -12.53 -7.84 7.44
CA THR A 146 -13.98 -7.70 7.60
C THR A 146 -14.71 -9.03 7.70
N ILE A 147 -14.09 -10.09 7.18
CA ILE A 147 -14.53 -11.46 7.22
C ILE A 147 -13.81 -12.13 8.39
N VAL A 148 -14.56 -12.63 9.37
CA VAL A 148 -13.95 -13.33 10.51
C VAL A 148 -13.56 -14.74 10.11
N GLU A 149 -12.26 -15.00 10.03
CA GLU A 149 -11.70 -16.26 9.54
C GLU A 149 -11.27 -17.21 10.67
N VAL A 150 -10.96 -18.46 10.34
CA VAL A 150 -10.32 -19.40 11.29
C VAL A 150 -8.85 -19.03 11.51
N SER A 151 -8.16 -18.58 10.46
CA SER A 151 -6.80 -18.07 10.49
C SER A 151 -6.69 -16.82 9.63
N GLU A 152 -5.97 -15.82 10.14
CA GLU A 152 -5.65 -14.55 9.44
C GLU A 152 -4.21 -14.57 8.87
N SER A 153 -3.59 -15.75 8.81
CA SER A 153 -2.14 -15.87 8.54
C SER A 153 -1.82 -16.51 7.20
N ASP A 154 -2.82 -17.11 6.55
CA ASP A 154 -2.78 -17.89 5.32
C ASP A 154 -3.46 -17.18 4.12
N ASN A 155 -3.94 -15.96 4.35
CA ASN A 155 -4.55 -15.07 3.37
C ASN A 155 -3.56 -14.00 2.84
N ILE A 156 -2.26 -14.13 3.12
CA ILE A 156 -1.17 -13.24 2.67
C ILE A 156 -0.04 -14.05 2.01
N ARG A 157 0.43 -13.63 0.84
CA ARG A 157 1.51 -14.31 0.11
C ARG A 157 2.35 -13.35 -0.73
N ILE A 158 3.67 -13.47 -0.64
CA ILE A 158 4.61 -12.73 -1.51
C ILE A 158 4.66 -13.43 -2.88
N VAL A 159 4.69 -12.64 -3.95
CA VAL A 159 5.01 -13.15 -5.30
C VAL A 159 6.49 -13.55 -5.26
N GLY A 160 6.79 -14.82 -5.56
CA GLY A 160 8.10 -15.40 -5.26
C GLY A 160 9.30 -14.72 -5.92
N ASP A 161 9.09 -14.01 -7.03
CA ASP A 161 10.12 -13.24 -7.73
C ASP A 161 9.75 -11.75 -7.71
N GLU A 162 10.76 -10.88 -7.55
CA GLU A 162 10.63 -9.43 -7.64
C GLU A 162 10.14 -9.02 -9.04
N LEU A 163 9.20 -8.08 -9.11
CA LEU A 163 8.66 -7.57 -10.35
C LEU A 163 9.34 -6.25 -10.72
N SER A 164 9.85 -6.15 -11.95
CA SER A 164 10.66 -5.02 -12.36
C SER A 164 10.21 -4.40 -13.68
N SER A 165 10.64 -3.18 -13.94
CA SER A 165 10.62 -2.67 -15.32
C SER A 165 11.70 -3.36 -16.17
N ASP A 166 11.58 -3.32 -17.50
CA ASP A 166 12.59 -3.89 -18.41
C ASP A 166 13.95 -3.19 -18.31
N SER A 167 13.98 -1.95 -17.83
CA SER A 167 15.21 -1.17 -17.66
C SER A 167 15.20 -0.39 -16.33
N PRO A 168 15.28 -1.08 -15.17
CA PRO A 168 15.04 -0.47 -13.86
C PRO A 168 15.88 0.78 -13.59
N PHE A 169 17.18 0.72 -13.92
CA PHE A 169 18.10 1.84 -13.70
C PHE A 169 17.88 3.04 -14.63
N LEU A 170 17.46 2.80 -15.88
CA LEU A 170 17.24 3.88 -16.84
C LEU A 170 15.87 4.53 -16.61
N ASP A 171 14.87 3.72 -16.26
CA ASP A 171 13.50 4.18 -16.05
C ASP A 171 13.38 5.05 -14.80
N VAL A 172 14.01 4.64 -13.68
CA VAL A 172 14.07 5.47 -12.46
C VAL A 172 14.78 6.80 -12.71
N ALA A 173 15.83 6.81 -13.54
CA ALA A 173 16.53 8.04 -13.90
C ALA A 173 15.68 8.96 -14.80
N GLY A 174 14.84 8.39 -15.66
CA GLY A 174 13.87 9.12 -16.49
C GLY A 174 12.78 9.80 -15.66
N GLU A 175 12.21 9.09 -14.69
CA GLU A 175 11.17 9.60 -13.77
C GLU A 175 11.66 10.82 -12.97
N ILE A 176 12.90 10.76 -12.48
CA ILE A 176 13.52 11.90 -11.78
C ILE A 176 13.63 13.12 -12.71
N ILE A 177 13.88 12.94 -14.01
CA ILE A 177 13.97 14.09 -14.93
C ILE A 177 12.58 14.74 -15.14
N SER A 178 11.50 13.96 -15.24
CA SER A 178 10.14 14.49 -15.37
C SER A 178 9.64 15.19 -14.11
N ASP A 179 9.83 14.59 -12.94
CA ASP A 179 9.38 15.17 -11.67
C ASP A 179 10.11 16.48 -11.33
N TRP A 180 11.38 16.58 -11.68
CA TRP A 180 12.16 17.79 -11.47
C TRP A 180 11.93 18.88 -12.53
N ALA A 181 11.32 18.54 -13.68
CA ALA A 181 11.12 19.50 -14.77
C ALA A 181 10.18 20.66 -14.39
N LEU A 182 9.14 20.41 -13.61
CA LEU A 182 8.18 21.44 -13.18
C LEU A 182 8.80 22.47 -12.21
N PRO A 183 9.38 22.09 -11.06
CA PRO A 183 9.96 23.07 -10.13
C PRO A 183 11.16 23.80 -10.72
N PHE A 184 12.06 23.12 -11.45
CA PHE A 184 13.17 23.79 -12.13
C PHE A 184 12.71 24.67 -13.29
N GLY A 185 11.71 24.25 -14.06
CA GLY A 185 11.15 25.04 -15.15
C GLY A 185 10.59 26.37 -14.65
N VAL A 186 9.87 26.35 -13.52
CA VAL A 186 9.38 27.57 -12.86
C VAL A 186 10.54 28.44 -12.36
N LEU A 187 11.60 27.85 -11.78
CA LEU A 187 12.78 28.61 -11.36
C LEU A 187 13.49 29.28 -12.55
N VAL A 188 13.71 28.58 -13.65
CA VAL A 188 14.34 29.15 -14.84
C VAL A 188 13.49 30.27 -15.45
N LEU A 189 12.17 30.08 -15.52
CA LEU A 189 11.23 31.11 -15.99
C LEU A 189 11.24 32.36 -15.09
N THR A 190 11.31 32.18 -13.77
CA THR A 190 11.37 33.31 -12.84
C THR A 190 12.70 34.06 -12.96
N PHE A 191 13.84 33.36 -13.01
CA PHE A 191 15.15 33.99 -13.23
C PHE A 191 15.24 34.72 -14.56
N SER A 192 14.67 34.16 -15.63
CA SER A 192 14.64 34.82 -16.94
C SER A 192 13.74 36.06 -16.93
N LEU A 193 12.59 36.03 -16.25
CA LEU A 193 11.74 37.22 -16.05
C LEU A 193 12.47 38.31 -15.24
N PHE A 194 13.18 37.94 -14.17
CA PHE A 194 14.02 38.86 -13.40
C PHE A 194 15.14 39.47 -14.26
N GLY A 195 15.76 38.67 -15.13
CA GLY A 195 16.77 39.13 -16.09
C GLY A 195 16.21 40.18 -17.05
N VAL A 196 15.01 39.96 -17.60
CA VAL A 196 14.33 40.94 -18.45
C VAL A 196 13.99 42.21 -17.68
N LEU A 197 13.44 42.09 -16.47
CA LEU A 197 13.14 43.25 -15.60
C LEU A 197 14.39 44.06 -15.28
N TYR A 198 15.52 43.40 -15.01
CA TYR A 198 16.80 44.06 -14.76
C TYR A 198 17.29 44.83 -15.99
N LEU A 199 17.29 44.21 -17.18
CA LEU A 199 17.73 44.85 -18.41
C LEU A 199 16.85 46.06 -18.78
N VAL A 200 15.52 45.92 -18.70
CA VAL A 200 14.58 47.02 -18.96
C VAL A 200 14.74 48.13 -17.92
N GLY A 201 14.91 47.77 -16.64
CA GLY A 201 15.16 48.72 -15.56
C GLY A 201 16.45 49.50 -15.74
N ARG A 202 17.53 48.83 -16.17
CA ARG A 202 18.81 49.47 -16.48
C ARG A 202 18.71 50.41 -17.68
N GLY A 203 18.04 49.99 -18.76
CA GLY A 203 17.84 50.82 -19.95
C GLY A 203 17.08 52.11 -19.63
N ARG A 204 15.98 52.01 -18.87
CA ARG A 204 15.21 53.19 -18.44
C ARG A 204 16.00 54.12 -17.52
N ARG A 205 16.84 53.59 -16.63
CA ARG A 205 17.70 54.42 -15.76
C ARG A 205 18.82 55.13 -16.52
N ALA A 206 19.32 54.55 -17.62
CA ALA A 206 20.33 55.18 -18.45
C ALA A 206 19.75 56.40 -19.20
N ASP A 207 18.61 56.24 -19.88
CA ASP A 207 17.93 57.31 -20.62
C ASP A 207 17.57 58.50 -19.71
N VAL A 208 17.14 58.24 -18.46
CA VAL A 208 16.89 59.30 -17.47
C VAL A 208 18.18 60.02 -17.05
N LYS A 209 19.30 59.30 -16.89
CA LYS A 209 20.59 59.91 -16.51
C LYS A 209 21.16 60.79 -17.63
N ASP A 210 21.03 60.35 -18.88
CA ASP A 210 21.50 61.12 -20.04
C ASP A 210 20.73 62.45 -20.16
N ARG A 211 19.40 62.43 -19.97
CA ARG A 211 18.57 63.65 -19.94
C ARG A 211 18.95 64.59 -18.79
N ILE A 212 19.23 64.04 -17.60
CA ILE A 212 19.69 64.85 -16.45
C ILE A 212 21.06 65.48 -16.76
N ALA A 213 21.97 64.74 -17.41
CA ALA A 213 23.29 65.26 -17.79
C ALA A 213 23.19 66.36 -18.86
N GLU A 214 22.33 66.20 -19.86
CA GLU A 214 22.05 67.24 -20.86
C GLU A 214 21.48 68.50 -20.20
N GLN A 215 20.52 68.37 -19.28
CA GLN A 215 19.97 69.52 -18.55
C GLN A 215 20.99 70.17 -17.60
N SER A 216 21.90 69.39 -17.00
CA SER A 216 22.97 69.91 -16.13
C SER A 216 24.08 70.65 -16.88
N SER A 217 24.30 70.36 -18.17
CA SER A 217 25.24 71.12 -19.01
C SER A 217 24.70 72.48 -19.46
N LEU A 218 23.38 72.61 -19.56
CA LEU A 218 22.71 73.88 -19.90
C LEU A 218 22.70 74.85 -18.71
N ILE A 219 22.69 74.35 -17.47
CA ILE A 219 22.72 75.20 -16.27
C ILE A 219 24.13 75.71 -15.96
N SER A 220 25.20 74.97 -16.28
CA SER A 220 26.58 75.44 -16.08
C SER A 220 27.00 76.53 -17.07
N VAL A 221 26.37 76.61 -18.25
CA VAL A 221 26.61 77.69 -19.23
C VAL A 221 25.89 78.99 -18.85
N LEU A 222 24.80 78.91 -18.07
CA LEU A 222 24.09 80.08 -17.55
C LEU A 222 24.71 80.64 -16.26
N GLU A 223 25.66 79.92 -15.64
CA GLU A 223 26.38 80.34 -14.43
C GLU A 223 27.78 80.93 -14.73
N ASP A 224 28.26 80.82 -15.98
CA ASP A 224 29.54 81.39 -16.46
C ASP A 224 29.36 82.78 -17.15
N GLU A 225 28.12 83.28 -17.22
CA GLU A 225 27.76 84.63 -17.72
C GLU A 225 27.19 85.57 -16.62
N SER A 226 27.69 85.47 -15.38
CA SER A 226 27.40 86.45 -14.31
C SER A 226 28.63 87.05 -13.66
#